data_AF-A0A9X1MJR6-F1
#
_entry.id   AF-A0A9X1MJR6-F1
#
_cell.length_a   1.000
_cell.length_b   1.000
_cell.length_c   1.000
_cell.angle_alpha   90.00
_cell.angle_beta   90.00
_cell.angle_gamma   90.00
#
_symmetry.space_group_name_H-M   'P 1'
#
loop_
_entity.id
_entity.type
_entity.pdbx_description
1 polymer ?
#
loop_
_entity_poly.entity_id
_entity_poly.type
_entity_poly.pdbx_seq_one_letter_code
_entity_poly.pdbx_strand_id
1 'polypeptide(L)'
;MPLKTHIDETPTLNLTPMIDIVFLLIIFFMVGTKFTELERKIGLEVPAVNDVGALTAAPERKVVNIYRDGRIMLDRQELDIEQLQMALSAARGEYEDLGVLVRGDAEIPFQNVASVLNACRSAGINEMGISVRLAQRETNTR
;
A
#
# COMPACT_ATOMS: atom_id res chain seq x y z
N MET A 1 -44.49 -25.41 -64.45
CA MET A 1 -43.35 -25.66 -63.56
C MET A 1 -43.69 -25.07 -62.20
N PRO A 2 -43.80 -25.86 -61.12
CA PRO A 2 -44.15 -25.29 -59.81
C PRO A 2 -42.92 -24.62 -59.19
N LEU A 3 -43.11 -23.41 -58.66
CA LEU A 3 -42.10 -22.64 -57.93
C LEU A 3 -41.91 -23.25 -56.54
N LYS A 4 -40.68 -23.65 -56.22
CA LYS A 4 -40.29 -24.05 -54.87
C LYS A 4 -40.17 -22.80 -54.01
N THR A 5 -41.07 -22.62 -53.06
CA THR A 5 -40.96 -21.63 -51.98
C THR A 5 -39.86 -22.08 -51.03
N HIS A 6 -38.78 -21.29 -50.93
CA HIS A 6 -37.84 -21.39 -49.82
C HIS A 6 -38.60 -21.03 -48.54
N ILE A 7 -38.72 -21.99 -47.62
CA ILE A 7 -39.18 -21.75 -46.27
C ILE A 7 -37.99 -21.09 -45.57
N ASP A 8 -38.10 -19.80 -45.26
CA ASP A 8 -37.12 -19.11 -44.40
C ASP A 8 -37.20 -19.73 -43.00
N GLU A 9 -36.29 -20.64 -42.70
CA GLU A 9 -36.05 -21.09 -41.33
C GLU A 9 -35.49 -19.90 -40.56
N THR A 10 -36.26 -19.38 -39.61
CA THR A 10 -35.79 -18.35 -38.68
C THR A 10 -34.56 -18.88 -37.95
N PRO A 11 -33.37 -18.24 -38.06
CA PRO A 11 -32.17 -18.74 -37.43
C PRO A 11 -32.36 -18.83 -35.92
N THR A 12 -32.23 -20.04 -35.36
CA THR A 12 -32.30 -20.26 -33.93
C THR A 12 -30.99 -19.82 -33.28
N LEU A 13 -31.08 -18.91 -32.31
CA LEU A 13 -29.92 -18.45 -31.57
C LEU A 13 -29.45 -19.56 -30.61
N ASN A 14 -28.30 -20.17 -30.92
CA ASN A 14 -27.69 -21.16 -30.05
C ASN A 14 -27.07 -20.47 -28.82
N LEU A 15 -27.69 -20.63 -27.66
CA LEU A 15 -27.23 -20.04 -26.39
C LEU A 15 -26.01 -20.76 -25.81
N THR A 16 -25.83 -22.04 -26.12
CA THR A 16 -24.73 -22.89 -25.58
C THR A 16 -23.34 -22.28 -25.76
N PRO A 17 -22.91 -21.83 -26.96
CA PRO A 17 -21.60 -21.19 -27.12
C PRO A 17 -21.52 -19.82 -26.43
N MET A 18 -22.63 -19.11 -26.25
CA MET A 18 -22.62 -17.81 -25.56
C MET A 18 -22.44 -17.95 -24.05
N ILE A 19 -23.07 -18.98 -23.46
CA ILE A 19 -22.92 -19.29 -22.04
C ILE A 19 -21.47 -19.65 -21.73
N ASP A 20 -20.81 -20.41 -22.60
CA ASP A 20 -19.40 -20.79 -22.44
C ASP A 20 -18.45 -19.58 -22.41
N ILE A 21 -18.65 -18.62 -23.32
CA ILE A 21 -17.87 -17.37 -23.34
C ILE A 21 -18.07 -16.57 -22.05
N VAL A 22 -19.31 -16.42 -21.58
CA VAL A 22 -19.60 -15.70 -20.33
C VAL A 22 -18.97 -16.40 -19.13
N PHE A 23 -19.04 -17.73 -19.08
CA PHE A 23 -18.46 -18.51 -17.99
C PHE A 23 -16.92 -18.41 -17.96
N LEU A 24 -16.27 -18.49 -19.13
CA LEU A 24 -14.83 -18.28 -19.28
C LEU A 24 -14.41 -16.88 -18.79
N LEU A 25 -15.18 -15.84 -19.14
CA LEU A 25 -14.91 -14.47 -18.72
C LEU A 25 -15.01 -14.31 -17.18
N ILE A 26 -16.01 -14.91 -16.54
CA ILE A 26 -16.17 -14.87 -15.08
C ILE A 26 -14.97 -15.54 -14.39
N ILE A 27 -14.54 -16.72 -14.87
CA ILE A 27 -13.37 -17.41 -14.30
C ILE A 27 -12.10 -16.58 -14.50
N PHE A 28 -11.90 -16.00 -15.69
CA PHE A 28 -10.75 -15.13 -15.96
C PHE A 28 -10.70 -13.94 -15.00
N PHE A 29 -11.81 -13.25 -14.77
CA PHE A 29 -11.87 -12.15 -13.80
C PHE A 29 -11.69 -12.64 -12.35
N MET A 30 -12.28 -13.77 -11.97
CA MET A 30 -12.14 -14.34 -10.62
C MET A 30 -10.68 -14.73 -10.31
N VAL A 31 -9.96 -15.28 -11.27
CA VAL A 31 -8.53 -15.61 -11.13
C VAL A 31 -7.67 -14.36 -11.19
N GLY A 32 -7.96 -13.42 -12.10
CA GLY A 32 -7.21 -12.17 -12.25
C GLY A 32 -7.29 -11.25 -11.04
N THR A 33 -8.46 -11.18 -10.38
CA THR A 33 -8.64 -10.36 -9.16
C THR A 33 -7.79 -10.84 -7.98
N LYS A 34 -7.42 -12.13 -7.92
CA LYS A 34 -6.51 -12.66 -6.89
C LYS A 34 -5.07 -12.14 -7.03
N PHE A 35 -4.65 -11.77 -8.24
CA PHE A 35 -3.34 -11.14 -8.45
C PHE A 35 -3.28 -9.71 -7.88
N THR A 36 -4.36 -8.95 -8.02
CA THR A 36 -4.43 -7.57 -7.49
C THR A 36 -4.43 -7.51 -5.96
N GLU A 37 -4.99 -8.52 -5.29
CA GLU A 37 -4.91 -8.64 -3.82
C GLU A 37 -3.51 -9.02 -3.32
N LEU A 38 -2.74 -9.77 -4.12
CA LEU A 38 -1.39 -10.21 -3.73
C LEU A 38 -0.34 -9.09 -3.88
N GLU A 39 -0.49 -8.22 -4.88
CA GLU A 39 0.36 -7.02 -5.02
C GLU A 39 0.08 -5.97 -3.92
N ARG A 40 -1.17 -5.87 -3.45
CA ARG A 40 -1.56 -5.02 -2.31
C ARG A 40 -0.99 -5.49 -0.95
N LYS A 41 -0.43 -6.69 -0.85
CA LYS A 41 0.32 -7.13 0.35
C LYS A 41 1.72 -6.54 0.45
N ILE A 42 2.19 -5.82 -0.57
CA ILE A 42 3.22 -4.79 -0.41
C ILE A 42 2.48 -3.47 -0.17
N GLY A 43 1.71 -3.42 0.92
CA GLY A 43 0.86 -2.30 1.29
C GLY A 43 1.68 -1.11 1.78
N LEU A 44 2.37 -0.44 0.86
CA LEU A 44 2.81 0.94 1.05
C LEU A 44 1.71 1.86 0.54
N GLU A 45 0.56 1.86 1.21
CA GLU A 45 -0.34 3.01 1.14
C GLU A 45 0.35 4.15 1.88
N VAL A 46 1.11 4.94 1.13
CA VAL A 46 1.65 6.21 1.59
C VAL A 46 0.51 7.21 1.47
N PRO A 47 -0.23 7.56 2.55
CA PRO A 47 -1.20 8.63 2.46
C PRO A 47 -0.44 9.90 2.05
N ALA A 48 -0.78 10.44 0.88
CA ALA A 48 -0.35 11.77 0.50
C ALA A 48 -0.97 12.74 1.52
N VAL A 49 -0.16 13.19 2.48
CA VAL A 49 -0.58 14.18 3.47
C VAL A 49 -0.63 15.53 2.77
N ASN A 50 -1.79 15.82 2.20
CA ASN A 50 -2.22 17.18 1.99
C ASN A 50 -2.64 17.73 3.36
N ASP A 51 -1.97 18.80 3.76
CA ASP A 51 -2.31 19.80 4.78
C ASP A 51 -3.24 19.44 5.96
N VAL A 52 -2.70 19.66 7.15
CA VAL A 52 -3.33 20.35 8.31
C VAL A 52 -4.85 20.18 8.44
N GLY A 53 -5.28 19.24 9.28
CA GLY A 53 -6.67 19.12 9.71
C GLY A 53 -6.80 18.13 10.86
N ALA A 54 -7.34 18.61 11.96
CA ALA A 54 -7.26 18.00 13.28
C ALA A 54 -8.20 16.81 13.54
N LEU A 55 -7.95 16.16 14.68
CA LEU A 55 -8.92 15.46 15.54
C LEU A 55 -9.49 14.12 15.05
N THR A 56 -8.76 13.05 15.35
CA THR A 56 -9.30 11.91 16.10
C THR A 56 -8.13 11.26 16.82
N ALA A 57 -8.32 10.92 18.09
CA ALA A 57 -7.36 10.19 18.90
C ALA A 57 -7.13 8.78 18.30
N ALA A 58 -6.32 8.71 17.25
CA ALA A 58 -5.68 7.48 16.84
C ALA A 58 -4.67 7.09 17.93
N PRO A 59 -4.45 5.79 18.18
CA PRO A 59 -3.39 5.35 19.09
C PRO A 59 -2.08 6.09 18.72
N GLU A 60 -1.34 6.57 19.72
CA GLU A 60 -0.16 7.41 19.55
C GLU A 60 0.80 6.76 18.53
N ARG A 61 0.74 7.22 17.27
CA ARG A 61 1.60 6.69 16.23
C ARG A 61 3.04 7.08 16.56
N LYS A 62 3.93 6.09 16.61
CA LYS A 62 5.35 6.33 16.81
C LYS A 62 5.96 6.88 15.53
N VAL A 63 6.74 7.95 15.63
CA VAL A 63 7.36 8.59 14.46
C VAL A 63 8.83 8.24 14.41
N VAL A 64 9.22 7.49 13.37
CA VAL A 64 10.61 7.15 13.08
C VAL A 64 11.13 8.14 12.05
N ASN A 65 12.11 8.96 12.41
CA ASN A 65 12.74 9.89 11.48
C ASN A 65 14.04 9.27 10.96
N ILE A 66 14.24 9.35 9.65
CA ILE A 66 15.48 8.97 8.98
C ILE A 66 16.09 10.26 8.46
N TYR A 67 17.36 10.48 8.78
CA TYR A 67 18.12 11.63 8.30
C TYR A 67 19.02 11.27 7.13
N ARG A 68 19.52 12.30 6.44
CA ARG A 68 20.37 12.18 5.24
C ARG A 68 21.70 11.47 5.49
N ASP A 69 22.19 11.53 6.71
CA ASP A 69 23.39 10.83 7.18
C ASP A 69 23.13 9.37 7.57
N GLY A 70 21.89 8.89 7.43
CA GLY A 70 21.49 7.54 7.79
C GLY A 70 21.13 7.36 9.27
N ARG A 71 21.17 8.43 10.07
CA ARG A 71 20.73 8.36 11.47
C ARG A 71 19.23 8.11 11.56
N ILE A 72 18.85 7.21 12.45
CA ILE A 72 17.47 6.83 12.73
C ILE A 72 17.12 7.38 14.11
N MET A 73 15.98 8.04 14.21
CA MET A 73 15.56 8.69 15.45
C MET A 73 14.09 8.40 15.76
N LEU A 74 13.85 7.79 16.93
CA LEU A 74 12.54 7.50 17.47
C LEU A 74 12.34 8.33 18.73
N ASP A 75 11.27 9.14 18.81
CA ASP A 75 10.93 9.94 20.00
C ASP A 75 12.09 10.77 20.59
N ARG A 76 12.94 11.30 19.70
CA ARG A 76 14.16 12.09 20.01
C ARG A 76 15.36 11.30 20.52
N GLN A 77 15.29 9.98 20.51
CA GLN A 77 16.43 9.10 20.75
C GLN A 77 16.99 8.63 19.43
N GLU A 78 18.29 8.80 19.25
CA GLU A 78 19.02 8.20 18.14
C GLU A 78 19.19 6.71 18.43
N LEU A 79 18.77 5.87 17.50
CA LEU A 79 18.78 4.42 17.63
C LEU A 79 19.45 3.81 16.40
N ASP A 80 20.12 2.68 16.57
CA ASP A 80 20.45 1.81 15.44
C ASP A 80 19.22 0.99 14.99
N ILE A 81 19.38 0.21 13.92
CA ILE A 81 18.30 -0.63 13.37
C ILE A 81 17.83 -1.72 14.36
N GLU A 82 18.75 -2.32 15.12
CA GLU A 82 18.43 -3.39 16.08
C GLU A 82 17.70 -2.82 17.30
N GLN A 83 18.18 -1.68 17.81
CA GLN A 83 17.57 -0.90 18.88
C GLN A 83 16.19 -0.39 18.48
N LEU A 84 16.02 0.07 17.24
CA LEU A 84 14.71 0.43 16.72
C LEU A 84 13.75 -0.76 16.76
N GLN A 85 14.18 -1.93 16.29
CA GLN A 85 13.35 -3.13 16.31
C GLN A 85 12.95 -3.52 17.75
N MET A 86 13.89 -3.50 18.69
CA MET A 86 13.61 -3.78 20.10
C MET A 86 12.63 -2.78 20.71
N ALA A 87 12.83 -1.48 20.46
CA ALA A 87 11.96 -0.42 20.97
C ALA A 87 10.53 -0.53 20.40
N LEU A 88 10.39 -0.81 19.11
CA LEU A 88 9.09 -1.00 18.47
C LEU A 88 8.39 -2.28 18.95
N SER A 89 9.14 -3.36 19.16
CA SER A 89 8.59 -4.62 19.70
C SER A 89 8.07 -4.44 21.13
N ALA A 90 8.84 -3.73 21.98
CA ALA A 90 8.42 -3.39 23.33
C ALA A 90 7.15 -2.51 23.34
N ALA A 91 7.13 -1.46 22.52
CA ALA A 91 5.98 -0.57 22.40
C ALA A 91 4.72 -1.30 21.88
N ARG A 92 4.89 -2.28 20.99
CA ARG A 92 3.79 -3.13 20.53
C ARG A 92 3.26 -4.07 21.61
N GLY A 93 4.14 -4.54 22.51
CA GLY A 93 3.72 -5.32 23.67
C GLY A 93 2.79 -4.54 24.61
N GLU A 94 2.91 -3.21 24.64
CA GLU A 94 2.03 -2.31 25.39
C GLU A 94 0.75 -1.95 24.60
N TYR A 95 0.87 -1.79 23.27
CA TYR A 95 -0.22 -1.42 22.39
C TYR A 95 -0.28 -2.33 21.16
N GLU A 96 -1.29 -3.22 21.10
CA GLU A 96 -1.42 -4.20 20.01
C GLU A 96 -1.64 -3.53 18.64
N ASP A 97 -2.39 -2.41 18.62
CA ASP A 97 -2.69 -1.59 17.43
C ASP A 97 -1.70 -0.42 17.26
N LEU A 98 -0.43 -0.61 17.63
CA LEU A 98 0.59 0.43 17.47
C LEU A 98 0.84 0.71 15.99
N GLY A 99 0.53 1.95 15.56
CA GLY A 99 0.90 2.46 14.25
C GLY A 99 2.27 3.14 14.23
N VAL A 100 3.02 2.99 13.13
CA VAL A 100 4.32 3.66 12.94
C VAL A 100 4.32 4.54 11.70
N LEU A 101 4.75 5.79 11.84
CA LEU A 101 4.98 6.71 10.73
C LEU A 101 6.49 6.85 10.48
N VAL A 102 6.96 6.37 9.33
CA VAL A 102 8.34 6.53 8.89
C VAL A 102 8.47 7.83 8.11
N ARG A 103 9.21 8.80 8.65
CA ARG A 103 9.50 10.08 8.02
C ARG A 103 10.93 10.12 7.51
N GLY A 104 11.10 10.29 6.20
CA GLY A 104 12.41 10.48 5.58
C GLY A 104 12.54 11.86 4.92
N ASP A 105 13.76 12.32 4.74
CA ASP A 105 14.10 13.38 3.79
C ASP A 105 14.06 12.84 2.34
N ALA A 106 13.72 13.69 1.38
CA ALA A 106 13.61 13.34 -0.03
C ALA A 106 14.93 12.84 -0.65
N GLU A 107 16.08 13.25 -0.11
CA GLU A 107 17.40 12.90 -0.65
C GLU A 107 18.02 11.65 0.00
N ILE A 108 17.26 10.91 0.82
CA ILE A 108 17.74 9.70 1.51
C ILE A 108 17.80 8.52 0.53
N PRO A 109 18.87 7.70 0.58
CA PRO A 109 18.91 6.44 -0.16
C PRO A 109 17.73 5.55 0.22
N PHE A 110 16.98 5.09 -0.78
CA PHE A 110 15.81 4.23 -0.57
C PHE A 110 16.13 2.98 0.25
N GLN A 111 17.36 2.46 0.15
CA GLN A 111 17.85 1.34 0.97
C GLN A 111 17.70 1.58 2.47
N ASN A 112 17.96 2.80 2.97
CA ASN A 112 17.84 3.11 4.39
C ASN A 112 16.38 3.06 4.84
N VAL A 113 15.48 3.58 4.00
CA VAL A 113 14.03 3.51 4.24
C VAL A 113 13.56 2.06 4.24
N ALA A 114 14.01 1.25 3.27
CA ALA A 114 13.68 -0.16 3.18
C ALA A 114 14.15 -0.96 4.42
N SER A 115 15.36 -0.69 4.92
CA SER A 115 15.87 -1.31 6.14
C SER A 115 15.02 -0.97 7.36
N VAL A 116 14.60 0.29 7.52
CA VAL A 116 13.72 0.72 8.61
C VAL A 116 12.34 0.08 8.52
N LEU A 117 11.75 0.00 7.33
CA LEU A 117 10.47 -0.67 7.11
C LEU A 117 10.57 -2.17 7.44
N ASN A 118 11.67 -2.81 7.08
CA ASN A 118 11.89 -4.22 7.42
C ASN A 118 12.03 -4.42 8.93
N ALA A 119 12.71 -3.52 9.64
CA ALA A 119 12.78 -3.53 11.10
C ALA A 119 11.39 -3.37 11.75
N CYS A 120 10.57 -2.44 11.25
CA CYS A 120 9.18 -2.25 11.71
C CYS A 120 8.34 -3.51 11.51
N ARG A 121 8.44 -4.15 10.34
CA ARG A 121 7.75 -5.40 10.02
C ARG A 121 8.25 -6.57 10.89
N SER A 122 9.55 -6.59 11.22
CA SER A 122 10.15 -7.63 12.07
C SER A 122 9.77 -7.47 13.54
N ALA A 123 9.48 -6.25 13.99
CA ALA A 123 8.79 -5.96 15.24
C ALA A 123 7.28 -6.27 15.18
N GLY A 124 6.77 -6.64 14.00
CA GLY A 124 5.40 -7.04 13.72
C GLY A 124 4.39 -5.88 13.73
N ILE A 125 4.84 -4.66 13.49
CA ILE A 125 3.95 -3.52 13.27
C ILE A 125 3.13 -3.77 12.00
N ASN A 126 1.81 -3.73 12.12
CA ASN A 126 0.87 -3.96 11.01
C ASN A 126 0.44 -2.66 10.34
N GLU A 127 0.30 -1.57 11.10
CA GLU A 127 -0.11 -0.26 10.60
C GLU A 127 1.13 0.62 10.39
N MET A 128 1.55 0.80 9.15
CA MET A 128 2.71 1.62 8.78
C MET A 128 2.32 2.70 7.78
N GLY A 129 2.80 3.93 8.00
CA GLY A 129 2.72 5.03 7.05
C GLY A 129 4.11 5.53 6.68
N ILE A 130 4.26 6.06 5.46
CA ILE A 130 5.48 6.77 5.05
C ILE A 130 5.14 8.24 4.83
N SER A 131 6.06 9.13 5.17
CA SER A 131 5.98 10.55 4.82
C SER A 131 7.36 11.01 4.38
N VAL A 132 7.42 11.73 3.27
CA VAL A 132 8.65 12.35 2.80
C VAL A 132 8.59 13.84 3.10
N ARG A 133 9.57 14.35 3.84
CA ARG A 133 9.79 15.79 3.94
C ARG A 133 10.50 16.23 2.67
N LEU A 134 9.74 16.78 1.73
CA LEU A 134 10.31 17.56 0.65
C LEU A 134 11.02 18.75 1.29
N ALA A 135 12.32 18.90 1.02
CA ALA A 135 13.04 20.11 1.39
C ALA A 135 12.28 21.28 0.75
N GLN A 136 11.53 22.02 1.56
CA GLN A 136 10.91 23.24 1.07
C GLN A 136 12.06 24.15 0.70
N ARG A 137 12.30 24.31 -0.60
CA ARG A 137 13.08 25.42 -1.10
C ARG A 137 12.35 26.65 -0.59
N GLU A 138 12.91 27.28 0.44
CA GLU A 138 12.53 28.61 0.88
C GLU A 138 12.46 29.47 -0.37
N THR A 139 11.23 29.73 -0.84
CA THR A 139 11.00 30.72 -1.87
C THR A 139 11.14 32.05 -1.16
N ASN A 140 12.40 32.41 -0.88
CA ASN A 140 12.77 33.73 -0.44
C ASN A 140 12.66 34.64 -1.65
N THR A 141 11.44 35.02 -1.99
CA THR A 141 11.18 36.13 -2.90
C THR A 141 11.54 37.40 -2.14
N ARG A 142 12.71 37.95 -2.48
CA ARG A 142 13.07 39.34 -2.17
C ARG A 142 12.12 40.32 -2.84
#